data_AF-A0A1V8MTQ6-F1
#
_entry.id   AF-A0A1V8MTQ6-F1
#
_cell.length_a   1.000
_cell.length_b   1.000
_cell.length_c   1.000
_cell.angle_alpha   90.00
_cell.angle_beta   90.00
_cell.angle_gamma   90.00
#
_symmetry.space_group_name_H-M   'P 1'
#
loop_
_entity.id
_entity.type
_entity.pdbx_description
1 polymer ?
#
loop_
_entity_poly.entity_id
_entity_poly.type
_entity_poly.pdbx_seq_one_letter_code
_entity_poly.pdbx_strand_id
1 'polypeptide(L)'
;MKKTILSLLAMSLSFSASASDAYSMEDLKALQASQSWQELLAHANDIRPSQRDTQWKALVEQAALGSFTQSIQAGNSDKAIYLGQEVLQVYPFLSQSDAFTQTFSEQLVKAAQPCVRYSAESCVENYGNLLATLSPKAELSFAEGVKVYQNVSKSLSVPFFASAVKQSSQYCADEKVANALLYTLDRPQNANFALAKEVATTVCVGTALANFENYVIESKSVRAALCPTYVSKGYVKGIIKQVCES
;
A
#
# COMPACT_ATOMS: atom_id res chain seq x y z
N MET A 1 -81.79 -12.59 -21.85
CA MET A 1 -80.39 -12.89 -21.47
C MET A 1 -79.55 -11.66 -21.76
N LYS A 2 -79.16 -10.88 -20.75
CA LYS A 2 -78.32 -9.67 -20.89
C LYS A 2 -76.87 -10.05 -20.57
N LYS A 3 -75.97 -9.91 -21.54
CA LYS A 3 -74.52 -10.11 -21.36
C LYS A 3 -73.88 -8.76 -21.00
N THR A 4 -73.43 -8.65 -19.76
CA THR A 4 -72.62 -7.54 -19.25
C THR A 4 -71.18 -7.72 -19.73
N ILE A 5 -70.65 -6.76 -20.49
CA ILE A 5 -69.26 -6.72 -20.93
C ILE A 5 -68.46 -5.99 -19.84
N LEU A 6 -67.53 -6.70 -19.22
CA LEU A 6 -66.62 -6.19 -18.20
C LEU A 6 -65.39 -5.58 -18.90
N SER A 7 -65.27 -4.25 -18.89
CA SER A 7 -64.09 -3.55 -19.40
C SER A 7 -62.92 -3.70 -18.42
N LEU A 8 -61.84 -4.37 -18.87
CA LEU A 8 -60.56 -4.41 -18.16
C LEU A 8 -59.84 -3.07 -18.31
N LEU A 9 -59.66 -2.37 -17.20
CA LEU A 9 -58.84 -1.16 -17.09
C LEU A 9 -57.37 -1.59 -16.95
N ALA A 10 -56.58 -1.46 -18.02
CA ALA A 10 -55.14 -1.72 -17.98
C ALA A 10 -54.43 -0.52 -17.32
N MET A 11 -53.98 -0.72 -16.07
CA MET A 11 -53.21 0.27 -15.31
C MET A 11 -51.75 0.16 -15.74
N SER A 12 -51.33 1.03 -16.66
CA SER A 12 -49.94 1.15 -17.11
C SER A 12 -49.08 1.75 -15.99
N LEU A 13 -48.31 0.90 -15.32
CA LEU A 13 -47.24 1.29 -14.41
C LEU A 13 -46.07 1.85 -15.24
N SER A 14 -45.98 3.17 -15.34
CA SER A 14 -44.79 3.83 -15.87
C SER A 14 -43.67 3.69 -14.84
N PHE A 15 -42.74 2.77 -15.09
CA PHE A 15 -41.45 2.76 -14.41
C PHE A 15 -40.65 3.95 -14.93
N SER A 16 -40.64 5.05 -14.18
CA SER A 16 -39.63 6.10 -14.35
C SER A 16 -38.29 5.51 -13.93
N ALA A 17 -37.53 5.00 -14.89
CA ALA A 17 -36.11 4.75 -14.69
C ALA A 17 -35.45 6.12 -14.48
N SER A 18 -35.20 6.49 -13.22
CA SER A 18 -34.29 7.58 -12.90
C SER A 18 -32.90 7.15 -13.35
N ALA A 19 -32.57 7.46 -14.60
CA ALA A 19 -31.18 7.53 -15.01
C ALA A 19 -30.56 8.65 -14.14
N SER A 20 -29.77 8.27 -13.15
CA SER A 20 -28.81 9.18 -12.56
C SER A 20 -27.99 9.74 -13.71
N ASP A 21 -28.05 11.05 -13.95
CA ASP A 21 -27.29 11.67 -15.03
C ASP A 21 -25.80 11.41 -14.79
N ALA A 22 -25.21 10.56 -15.63
CA ALA A 22 -23.80 10.21 -15.55
C ALA A 22 -22.96 11.42 -15.91
N TYR A 23 -21.92 11.70 -15.13
CA TYR A 23 -21.07 12.88 -15.33
C TYR A 23 -20.25 12.76 -16.62
N SER A 24 -20.15 13.87 -17.35
CA SER A 24 -19.29 14.03 -18.52
C SER A 24 -17.87 14.45 -18.15
N MET A 25 -16.95 14.45 -19.12
CA MET A 25 -15.60 14.97 -18.93
C MET A 25 -15.61 16.47 -18.58
N GLU A 26 -16.57 17.23 -19.10
CA GLU A 26 -16.76 18.64 -18.81
C GLU A 26 -17.18 18.85 -17.35
N ASP A 27 -18.05 17.99 -16.82
CA ASP A 27 -18.45 18.04 -15.42
C ASP A 27 -17.26 17.73 -14.50
N LEU A 28 -16.46 16.70 -14.83
CA LEU A 28 -15.25 16.40 -14.05
C LEU A 28 -14.23 17.55 -14.07
N LYS A 29 -14.09 18.28 -15.19
CA LYS A 29 -13.25 19.50 -15.27
C LYS A 29 -13.83 20.62 -14.41
N ALA A 30 -15.14 20.79 -14.40
CA ALA A 30 -15.80 21.79 -13.56
C ALA A 30 -15.59 21.50 -12.07
N LEU A 31 -15.73 20.23 -11.65
CA LEU A 31 -15.45 19.77 -10.28
C LEU A 31 -13.97 19.96 -9.91
N GLN A 32 -13.06 19.76 -10.87
CA GLN A 32 -11.64 20.03 -10.66
C GLN A 32 -11.39 21.51 -10.41
N ALA A 33 -12.00 22.39 -11.20
CA ALA A 33 -11.87 23.84 -11.06
C ALA A 33 -12.45 24.35 -9.72
N SER A 34 -13.55 23.76 -9.23
CA SER A 34 -14.15 24.08 -7.93
C SER A 34 -13.51 23.35 -6.76
N GLN A 35 -12.50 22.50 -7.00
CA GLN A 35 -11.85 21.67 -5.98
C GLN A 35 -12.81 20.71 -5.24
N SER A 36 -13.88 20.29 -5.92
CA SER A 36 -14.87 19.32 -5.42
C SER A 36 -14.34 17.89 -5.54
N TRP A 37 -13.22 17.60 -4.87
CA TRP A 37 -12.43 16.38 -5.10
C TRP A 37 -13.17 15.08 -4.79
N GLN A 38 -13.96 15.06 -3.71
CA GLN A 38 -14.71 13.87 -3.32
C GLN A 38 -15.78 13.51 -4.35
N GLU A 39 -16.50 14.52 -4.84
CA GLU A 39 -17.51 14.36 -5.89
C GLU A 39 -16.86 13.94 -7.22
N LEU A 40 -15.72 14.54 -7.57
CA LEU A 40 -14.96 14.14 -8.75
C LEU A 40 -14.55 12.67 -8.68
N LEU A 41 -14.01 12.20 -7.55
CA LEU A 41 -13.63 10.80 -7.38
C LEU A 41 -14.83 9.84 -7.43
N ALA A 42 -15.97 10.25 -6.87
CA ALA A 42 -17.21 9.47 -6.87
C ALA A 42 -17.76 9.28 -8.30
N HIS A 43 -17.64 10.31 -9.14
CA HIS A 43 -18.16 10.33 -10.51
C HIS A 43 -17.11 10.04 -11.59
N ALA A 44 -15.84 9.88 -11.24
CA ALA A 44 -14.79 9.59 -12.22
C ALA A 44 -15.04 8.30 -13.01
N ASN A 45 -15.75 7.32 -12.42
CA ASN A 45 -16.10 6.08 -13.10
C ASN A 45 -17.33 6.18 -14.02
N ASP A 46 -18.06 7.30 -14.03
CA ASP A 46 -19.16 7.55 -14.97
C ASP A 46 -18.64 7.64 -16.41
N ILE A 47 -17.39 8.08 -16.58
CA ILE A 47 -16.68 8.03 -17.86
C ILE A 47 -16.46 6.58 -18.24
N ARG A 48 -16.94 6.20 -19.43
CA ARG A 48 -16.84 4.82 -19.93
C ARG A 48 -15.37 4.40 -20.02
N PRO A 49 -15.01 3.14 -19.73
CA PRO A 49 -13.63 2.67 -19.81
C PRO A 49 -12.91 3.00 -21.13
N SER A 50 -13.61 2.94 -22.26
CA SER A 50 -13.06 3.27 -23.59
C SER A 50 -12.76 4.76 -23.80
N GLN A 51 -13.21 5.64 -22.90
CA GLN A 51 -13.03 7.10 -22.94
C GLN A 51 -12.07 7.60 -21.84
N ARG A 52 -11.54 6.70 -20.99
CA ARG A 52 -10.61 7.04 -19.90
C ARG A 52 -9.20 7.21 -20.45
N ASP A 53 -8.94 8.37 -21.02
CA ASP A 53 -7.68 8.76 -21.60
C ASP A 53 -6.73 9.42 -20.59
N THR A 54 -5.65 10.02 -21.09
CA THR A 54 -4.67 10.75 -20.28
C THR A 54 -5.28 11.94 -19.53
N GLN A 55 -6.27 12.62 -20.12
CA GLN A 55 -6.92 13.75 -19.46
C GLN A 55 -7.76 13.27 -18.28
N TRP A 56 -8.51 12.19 -18.45
CA TRP A 56 -9.24 11.57 -17.34
C TRP A 56 -8.30 11.13 -16.21
N LYS A 57 -7.17 10.49 -16.54
CA LYS A 57 -6.17 10.08 -15.55
C LYS A 57 -5.64 11.26 -14.74
N ALA A 58 -5.33 12.38 -15.41
CA ALA A 58 -4.84 13.59 -14.75
C ALA A 58 -5.89 14.19 -13.79
N LEU A 59 -7.18 14.15 -14.13
CA LEU A 59 -8.26 14.61 -13.24
C LEU A 59 -8.33 13.73 -11.98
N VAL A 60 -8.25 12.42 -12.14
CA VAL A 60 -8.27 11.46 -11.03
C VAL A 60 -7.03 11.61 -10.15
N GLU A 61 -5.83 11.79 -10.71
CA GLU A 61 -4.60 12.07 -9.96
C GLU A 61 -4.73 13.34 -9.10
N GLN A 62 -5.23 14.43 -9.70
CA GLN A 62 -5.45 15.70 -8.99
C GLN A 62 -6.49 15.58 -7.89
N ALA A 63 -7.60 14.89 -8.15
CA ALA A 63 -8.66 14.70 -7.16
C ALA A 63 -8.21 13.78 -6.01
N ALA A 64 -7.45 12.72 -6.31
CA ALA A 64 -6.87 11.84 -5.30
C ALA A 64 -5.95 12.63 -4.35
N LEU A 65 -5.00 13.40 -4.90
CA LEU A 65 -4.11 14.24 -4.10
C LEU A 65 -4.87 15.33 -3.35
N GLY A 66 -5.81 16.00 -4.01
CA GLY A 66 -6.61 17.07 -3.43
C GLY A 66 -7.47 16.60 -2.26
N SER A 67 -8.19 15.49 -2.43
CA SER A 67 -9.05 14.90 -1.38
C SER A 67 -8.22 14.43 -0.18
N PHE A 68 -7.04 13.85 -0.45
CA PHE A 68 -6.09 13.45 0.58
C PHE A 68 -5.58 14.67 1.37
N THR A 69 -5.13 15.72 0.69
CA THR A 69 -4.65 16.96 1.32
C THR A 69 -5.75 17.66 2.12
N GLN A 70 -6.98 17.75 1.59
CA GLN A 70 -8.12 18.32 2.34
C GLN A 70 -8.42 17.53 3.61
N SER A 71 -8.34 16.19 3.56
CA SER A 71 -8.55 15.35 4.73
C SER A 71 -7.52 15.61 5.83
N ILE A 72 -6.25 15.79 5.46
CA ILE A 72 -5.18 16.15 6.41
C ILE A 72 -5.42 17.54 7.01
N GLN A 73 -5.74 18.53 6.18
CA GLN A 73 -5.99 19.91 6.63
C GLN A 73 -7.18 19.99 7.61
N ALA A 74 -8.17 19.10 7.45
CA ALA A 74 -9.28 18.96 8.38
C ALA A 74 -8.92 18.20 9.68
N GLY A 75 -7.65 17.83 9.88
CA GLY A 75 -7.19 17.09 11.06
C GLY A 75 -7.47 15.59 11.04
N ASN A 76 -7.92 15.04 9.90
CA ASN A 76 -8.35 13.65 9.77
C ASN A 76 -7.27 12.78 9.11
N SER A 77 -6.04 12.77 9.64
CA SER A 77 -4.91 12.06 9.04
C SER A 77 -5.16 10.56 8.86
N ASP A 78 -5.77 9.89 9.83
CA ASP A 78 -6.10 8.46 9.72
C ASP A 78 -7.05 8.20 8.55
N LYS A 79 -8.11 9.02 8.44
CA LYS A 79 -9.05 8.97 7.32
C LYS A 79 -8.35 9.23 5.99
N ALA A 80 -7.38 10.14 5.95
CA ALA A 80 -6.60 10.41 4.75
C ALA A 80 -5.83 9.16 4.30
N ILE A 81 -5.18 8.44 5.22
CA ILE A 81 -4.45 7.19 4.91
C ILE A 81 -5.40 6.14 4.33
N TYR A 82 -6.58 5.92 4.94
CA TYR A 82 -7.57 4.99 4.39
C TYR A 82 -8.08 5.40 3.00
N LEU A 83 -8.36 6.70 2.81
CA LEU A 83 -8.73 7.23 1.50
C LEU A 83 -7.64 6.95 0.45
N GLY A 84 -6.35 7.12 0.80
CA GLY A 84 -5.24 6.81 -0.09
C GLY A 84 -5.23 5.35 -0.54
N GLN A 85 -5.50 4.42 0.38
CA GLN A 85 -5.61 2.99 0.05
C GLN A 85 -6.80 2.71 -0.89
N GLU A 86 -7.97 3.27 -0.58
CA GLU A 86 -9.19 3.11 -1.37
C GLU A 86 -8.99 3.63 -2.81
N VAL A 87 -8.43 4.83 -2.96
CA VAL A 87 -8.21 5.44 -4.27
C VAL A 87 -7.22 4.60 -5.09
N LEU A 88 -6.14 4.10 -4.51
CA LEU A 88 -5.19 3.22 -5.24
C LEU A 88 -5.81 1.88 -5.62
N GLN A 89 -6.73 1.35 -4.81
CA GLN A 89 -7.47 0.13 -5.13
C GLN A 89 -8.43 0.34 -6.30
N VAL A 90 -9.18 1.46 -6.31
CA VAL A 90 -10.15 1.79 -7.36
C VAL A 90 -9.45 2.23 -8.65
N TYR A 91 -8.31 2.91 -8.54
CA TYR A 91 -7.56 3.47 -9.67
C TYR A 91 -6.10 2.96 -9.68
N PRO A 92 -5.84 1.68 -10.03
CA PRO A 92 -4.49 1.09 -9.96
C PRO A 92 -3.45 1.75 -10.88
N PHE A 93 -3.86 2.53 -11.87
CA PHE A 93 -2.92 3.26 -12.73
C PHE A 93 -2.16 4.36 -11.96
N LEU A 94 -2.69 4.81 -10.82
CA LEU A 94 -2.06 5.86 -10.00
C LEU A 94 -0.69 5.43 -9.47
N SER A 95 -0.53 4.16 -9.07
CA SER A 95 0.77 3.65 -8.60
C SER A 95 1.80 3.47 -9.73
N GLN A 96 1.40 3.63 -10.99
CA GLN A 96 2.28 3.57 -12.15
C GLN A 96 2.78 4.97 -12.57
N SER A 97 2.25 6.04 -11.97
CA SER A 97 2.61 7.42 -12.26
C SER A 97 3.67 7.89 -11.29
N ASP A 98 4.92 7.98 -11.74
CA ASP A 98 6.05 8.43 -10.90
C ASP A 98 5.79 9.80 -10.26
N ALA A 99 5.22 10.73 -11.02
CA ALA A 99 4.91 12.07 -10.51
C ALA A 99 3.89 12.02 -9.37
N PHE A 100 2.84 11.23 -9.54
CA PHE A 100 1.81 11.02 -8.52
C PHE A 100 2.40 10.32 -7.29
N THR A 101 3.11 9.20 -7.47
CA THR A 101 3.62 8.41 -6.35
C THR A 101 4.60 9.19 -5.49
N GLN A 102 5.50 9.98 -6.09
CA GLN A 102 6.42 10.83 -5.31
C GLN A 102 5.66 11.91 -4.55
N THR A 103 4.79 12.66 -5.23
CA THR A 103 4.06 13.78 -4.61
C THR A 103 3.13 13.31 -3.51
N PHE A 104 2.40 12.22 -3.74
CA PHE A 104 1.49 11.63 -2.77
C PHE A 104 2.25 11.08 -1.57
N SER A 105 3.38 10.40 -1.79
CA SER A 105 4.21 9.87 -0.71
C SER A 105 4.76 10.97 0.21
N GLU A 106 5.15 12.12 -0.33
CA GLU A 106 5.58 13.26 0.49
C GLU A 106 4.47 13.80 1.40
N GLN A 107 3.23 13.84 0.92
CA GLN A 107 2.08 14.23 1.74
C GLN A 107 1.73 13.14 2.76
N LEU A 108 1.82 11.88 2.37
CA LEU A 108 1.59 10.73 3.24
C LEU A 108 2.56 10.72 4.43
N VAL A 109 3.84 10.96 4.19
CA VAL A 109 4.87 11.05 5.25
C VAL A 109 4.48 12.11 6.28
N LYS A 110 4.00 13.28 5.84
CA LYS A 110 3.54 14.35 6.74
C LYS A 110 2.32 13.90 7.55
N ALA A 111 1.35 13.27 6.88
CA ALA A 111 0.13 12.76 7.52
C ALA A 111 0.42 11.70 8.59
N ALA A 112 1.42 10.85 8.34
CA ALA A 112 1.78 9.72 9.20
C ALA A 112 2.75 10.07 10.34
N GLN A 113 3.24 11.32 10.43
CA GLN A 113 4.13 11.74 11.54
C GLN A 113 3.55 11.45 12.93
N PRO A 114 2.25 11.74 13.22
CA PRO A 114 1.65 11.40 14.51
C PRO A 114 1.69 9.90 14.79
N CYS A 115 1.53 9.05 13.78
CA CYS A 115 1.49 7.61 13.92
C CYS A 115 2.82 7.05 14.45
N VAL A 116 3.93 7.57 13.93
CA VAL A 116 5.27 7.21 14.42
C VAL A 116 5.54 7.87 15.79
N ARG A 117 5.19 9.15 15.95
CA ARG A 117 5.44 9.91 17.19
C ARG A 117 4.76 9.30 18.42
N TYR A 118 3.53 8.80 18.24
CA TYR A 118 2.73 8.21 19.31
C TYR A 118 2.78 6.68 19.31
N SER A 119 3.65 6.08 18.49
CA SER A 119 3.80 4.63 18.36
C SER A 119 2.47 3.90 18.13
N ALA A 120 1.58 4.50 17.33
CA ALA A 120 0.26 3.97 17.03
C ALA A 120 0.36 2.85 15.98
N GLU A 121 0.53 1.60 16.43
CA GLU A 121 0.86 0.44 15.60
C GLU A 121 -0.09 0.24 14.41
N SER A 122 -1.41 0.31 14.62
CA SER A 122 -2.39 0.13 13.54
C SER A 122 -2.33 1.25 12.48
N CYS A 123 -2.04 2.49 12.90
CA CYS A 123 -1.80 3.56 11.92
C CYS A 123 -0.50 3.32 11.14
N VAL A 124 0.58 2.91 11.82
CA VAL A 124 1.87 2.64 11.18
C VAL A 124 1.78 1.46 10.20
N GLU A 125 0.98 0.44 10.50
CA GLU A 125 0.68 -0.65 9.58
C GLU A 125 0.02 -0.14 8.29
N ASN A 126 -1.05 0.66 8.42
CA ASN A 126 -1.72 1.26 7.27
C ASN A 126 -0.82 2.19 6.46
N TYR A 127 0.01 2.97 7.15
CA TYR A 127 1.02 3.82 6.54
C TYR A 127 2.03 3.00 5.74
N GLY A 128 2.58 1.93 6.33
CA GLY A 128 3.56 1.07 5.67
C GLY A 128 2.99 0.37 4.45
N ASN A 129 1.75 -0.12 4.53
CA ASN A 129 1.06 -0.75 3.40
C ASN A 129 0.81 0.24 2.25
N LEU A 130 0.38 1.46 2.58
CA LEU A 130 0.14 2.50 1.59
C LEU A 130 1.44 2.97 0.93
N LEU A 131 2.49 3.21 1.71
CA LEU A 131 3.80 3.61 1.18
C LEU A 131 4.39 2.51 0.29
N ALA A 132 4.27 1.24 0.68
CA ALA A 132 4.72 0.11 -0.14
C ALA A 132 3.96 -0.01 -1.46
N THR A 133 2.66 0.29 -1.47
CA THR A 133 1.83 0.32 -2.68
C THR A 133 2.23 1.45 -3.63
N LEU A 134 2.56 2.62 -3.08
CA LEU A 134 3.05 3.77 -3.85
C LEU A 134 4.47 3.55 -4.39
N SER A 135 5.26 2.68 -3.75
CA SER A 135 6.65 2.36 -4.09
C SER A 135 7.49 3.60 -4.46
N PRO A 136 7.61 4.59 -3.55
CA PRO A 136 8.40 5.79 -3.82
C PRO A 136 9.90 5.46 -3.89
N LYS A 137 10.72 6.48 -4.10
CA LYS A 137 12.18 6.33 -4.13
C LYS A 137 12.70 5.59 -2.90
N ALA A 138 13.72 4.76 -3.12
CA ALA A 138 14.29 3.88 -2.10
C ALA A 138 14.70 4.63 -0.82
N GLU A 139 15.28 5.82 -0.99
CA GLU A 139 15.74 6.68 0.11
C GLU A 139 14.61 7.08 1.04
N LEU A 140 13.43 7.40 0.49
CA LEU A 140 12.25 7.79 1.28
C LEU A 140 11.73 6.59 2.08
N SER A 141 11.51 5.46 1.41
CA SER A 141 11.06 4.23 2.08
C SER A 141 12.05 3.78 3.17
N PHE A 142 13.35 3.87 2.92
CA PHE A 142 14.37 3.53 3.91
C PHE A 142 14.32 4.47 5.11
N ALA A 143 14.30 5.79 4.89
CA ALA A 143 14.28 6.78 5.96
C ALA A 143 13.06 6.61 6.88
N GLU A 144 11.89 6.35 6.32
CA GLU A 144 10.67 6.08 7.08
C GLU A 144 10.73 4.74 7.82
N GLY A 145 11.28 3.70 7.19
CA GLY A 145 11.55 2.41 7.83
C GLY A 145 12.46 2.54 9.05
N VAL A 146 13.51 3.37 8.98
CA VAL A 146 14.39 3.65 10.13
C VAL A 146 13.61 4.29 11.28
N LYS A 147 12.75 5.27 11.00
CA LYS A 147 11.93 5.92 12.04
C LYS A 147 11.00 4.92 12.73
N VAL A 148 10.33 4.06 11.96
CA VAL A 148 9.42 3.03 12.49
C VAL A 148 10.19 1.97 13.29
N TYR A 149 11.36 1.54 12.78
CA TYR A 149 12.24 0.58 13.46
C TYR A 149 12.66 1.08 14.84
N GLN A 150 12.99 2.38 14.95
CA GLN A 150 13.49 2.98 16.19
C GLN A 150 12.38 3.31 17.19
N ASN A 151 11.23 3.80 16.72
CA ASN A 151 10.23 4.42 17.60
C ASN A 151 8.97 3.58 17.80
N VAL A 152 8.78 2.51 17.01
CA VAL A 152 7.53 1.74 17.02
C VAL A 152 7.83 0.25 17.13
N SER A 153 8.26 -0.38 16.05
CA SER A 153 8.45 -1.83 16.01
C SER A 153 9.37 -2.23 14.86
N LYS A 154 10.30 -3.14 15.15
CA LYS A 154 11.16 -3.76 14.12
C LYS A 154 10.32 -4.47 13.06
N SER A 155 9.25 -5.16 13.48
CA SER A 155 8.39 -5.88 12.55
C SER A 155 7.51 -4.96 11.71
N LEU A 156 7.02 -3.85 12.27
CA LEU A 156 6.26 -2.86 11.48
C LEU A 156 7.13 -2.05 10.52
N SER A 157 8.46 -2.05 10.70
CA SER A 157 9.38 -1.43 9.74
C SER A 157 9.59 -2.26 8.45
N VAL A 158 9.18 -3.53 8.44
CA VAL A 158 9.43 -4.44 7.30
C VAL A 158 8.82 -3.97 5.99
N PRO A 159 7.55 -3.50 5.91
CA PRO A 159 6.99 -3.00 4.64
C PRO A 159 7.77 -1.83 4.03
N PHE A 160 8.29 -0.94 4.88
CA PHE A 160 9.11 0.20 4.47
C PHE A 160 10.45 -0.27 3.90
N PHE A 161 11.15 -1.15 4.63
CA PHE A 161 12.41 -1.70 4.16
C PHE A 161 12.25 -2.57 2.91
N ALA A 162 11.15 -3.33 2.82
CA ALA A 162 10.80 -4.11 1.62
C ALA A 162 10.66 -3.21 0.39
N SER A 163 9.98 -2.07 0.52
CA SER A 163 9.87 -1.07 -0.54
C SER A 163 11.25 -0.51 -0.92
N ALA A 164 12.07 -0.17 0.07
CA ALA A 164 13.41 0.38 -0.17
C ALA A 164 14.33 -0.59 -0.92
N VAL A 165 14.41 -1.85 -0.49
CA VAL A 165 15.31 -2.85 -1.11
C VAL A 165 14.84 -3.31 -2.49
N LYS A 166 13.53 -3.26 -2.77
CA LYS A 166 12.98 -3.52 -4.11
C LYS A 166 13.44 -2.46 -5.12
N GLN A 167 13.55 -1.21 -4.67
CA GLN A 167 14.02 -0.10 -5.50
C GLN A 167 15.56 -0.01 -5.55
N SER A 168 16.25 -0.38 -4.47
CA SER A 168 17.72 -0.39 -4.42
C SER A 168 18.26 -1.47 -3.48
N SER A 169 18.83 -2.53 -4.06
CA SER A 169 19.35 -3.69 -3.32
C SER A 169 20.52 -3.37 -2.39
N GLN A 170 21.14 -2.19 -2.51
CA GLN A 170 22.22 -1.76 -1.61
C GLN A 170 21.76 -1.74 -0.14
N TYR A 171 20.48 -1.44 0.11
CA TYR A 171 19.91 -1.40 1.46
C TYR A 171 19.83 -2.80 2.11
N CYS A 172 19.95 -3.88 1.35
CA CYS A 172 20.00 -5.24 1.91
C CYS A 172 21.19 -5.46 2.85
N ALA A 173 22.27 -4.68 2.71
CA ALA A 173 23.43 -4.75 3.59
C ALA A 173 23.29 -3.88 4.86
N ASP A 174 22.24 -3.06 4.97
CA ASP A 174 22.02 -2.22 6.15
C ASP A 174 21.61 -3.07 7.36
N GLU A 175 22.24 -2.82 8.51
CA GLU A 175 22.03 -3.60 9.71
C GLU A 175 20.60 -3.49 10.26
N LYS A 176 19.91 -2.34 10.09
CA LYS A 176 18.53 -2.17 10.56
C LYS A 176 17.57 -2.97 9.68
N VAL A 177 17.82 -3.00 8.37
CA VAL A 177 17.07 -3.86 7.44
C VAL A 177 17.24 -5.32 7.84
N ALA A 178 18.48 -5.79 7.99
CA ALA A 178 18.76 -7.16 8.39
C ALA A 178 18.12 -7.52 9.73
N ASN A 179 18.28 -6.68 10.75
CA ASN A 179 17.70 -6.89 12.07
C ASN A 179 16.17 -6.87 12.05
N ALA A 180 15.52 -6.03 11.24
CA ALA A 180 14.07 -6.02 11.11
C ALA A 180 13.54 -7.33 10.49
N LEU A 181 14.20 -7.81 9.44
CA LEU A 181 13.87 -9.08 8.79
C LEU A 181 14.07 -10.25 9.75
N LEU A 182 15.25 -10.38 10.36
CA LEU A 182 15.58 -11.48 11.27
C LEU A 182 14.68 -11.49 12.51
N TYR A 183 14.45 -10.33 13.12
CA TYR A 183 13.51 -10.18 14.24
C TYR A 183 12.10 -10.64 13.86
N THR A 184 11.65 -10.33 12.65
CA THR A 184 10.31 -10.73 12.20
C THR A 184 10.26 -12.23 11.89
N LEU A 185 11.31 -12.78 11.27
CA LEU A 185 11.44 -14.21 10.97
C LEU A 185 11.60 -15.09 12.21
N ASP A 186 12.04 -14.52 13.33
CA ASP A 186 12.04 -15.20 14.62
C ASP A 186 10.62 -15.42 15.18
N ARG A 187 9.62 -14.71 14.65
CA ARG A 187 8.21 -14.74 15.10
C ARG A 187 7.31 -15.27 13.98
N PRO A 188 7.09 -16.60 13.85
CA PRO A 188 6.36 -17.18 12.72
C PRO A 188 4.89 -16.77 12.63
N GLN A 189 4.30 -16.25 13.71
CA GLN A 189 2.92 -15.73 13.74
C GLN A 189 2.81 -14.23 13.45
N ASN A 190 3.93 -13.55 13.18
CA ASN A 190 3.91 -12.13 12.86
C ASN A 190 3.29 -11.91 11.47
N ALA A 191 2.41 -10.91 11.34
CA ALA A 191 1.75 -10.58 10.07
C ALA A 191 2.74 -10.31 8.92
N ASN A 192 3.91 -9.75 9.22
CA ASN A 192 4.95 -9.45 8.24
C ASN A 192 5.95 -10.61 8.00
N PHE A 193 5.72 -11.80 8.58
CA PHE A 193 6.64 -12.95 8.43
C PHE A 193 6.84 -13.35 6.97
N ALA A 194 5.75 -13.49 6.21
CA ALA A 194 5.81 -13.90 4.81
C ALA A 194 6.58 -12.87 3.97
N LEU A 195 6.31 -11.58 4.18
CA LEU A 195 7.02 -10.49 3.50
C LEU A 195 8.50 -10.46 3.88
N ALA A 196 8.84 -10.61 5.16
CA ALA A 196 10.23 -10.65 5.60
C ALA A 196 10.98 -11.83 4.96
N LYS A 197 10.33 -13.00 4.84
CA LYS A 197 10.90 -14.16 4.17
C LYS A 197 11.12 -13.91 2.69
N GLU A 198 10.12 -13.39 1.98
CA GLU A 198 10.24 -13.02 0.56
C GLU A 198 11.40 -12.06 0.34
N VAL A 199 11.47 -10.99 1.13
CA VAL A 199 12.55 -9.99 1.02
C VAL A 199 13.91 -10.63 1.25
N ALA A 200 14.08 -11.42 2.30
CA ALA A 200 15.36 -12.03 2.64
C ALA A 200 15.81 -13.10 1.63
N THR A 201 14.87 -13.85 1.03
CA THR A 201 15.18 -15.02 0.19
C THR A 201 15.10 -14.75 -1.30
N THR A 202 14.45 -13.66 -1.72
CA THR A 202 14.27 -13.31 -3.13
C THR A 202 14.94 -11.98 -3.45
N VAL A 203 14.60 -10.91 -2.72
CA VAL A 203 15.07 -9.55 -3.06
C VAL A 203 16.51 -9.32 -2.61
N CYS A 204 16.80 -9.66 -1.35
CA CYS A 204 18.13 -9.59 -0.75
C CYS A 204 18.92 -10.88 -0.91
N VAL A 205 18.55 -11.74 -1.87
CA VAL A 205 19.17 -13.05 -2.06
C VAL A 205 20.67 -12.97 -2.37
N GLY A 206 21.16 -11.82 -2.88
CA GLY A 206 22.57 -11.54 -3.16
C GLY A 206 23.40 -11.09 -1.95
N THR A 207 22.78 -10.94 -0.78
CA THR A 207 23.39 -10.33 0.40
C THR A 207 23.13 -11.18 1.63
N ALA A 208 24.20 -11.61 2.32
CA ALA A 208 24.07 -12.21 3.64
C ALA A 208 23.62 -11.15 4.64
N LEU A 209 22.49 -11.39 5.31
CA LEU A 209 21.96 -10.44 6.29
C LEU A 209 22.90 -10.34 7.50
N ALA A 210 23.20 -9.10 7.92
CA ALA A 210 23.95 -8.85 9.14
C ALA A 210 23.28 -9.53 10.35
N ASN A 211 24.08 -10.00 11.31
CA ASN A 211 23.64 -10.70 12.52
C ASN A 211 22.91 -12.05 12.31
N PHE A 212 22.84 -12.57 11.08
CA PHE A 212 22.19 -13.87 10.80
C PHE A 212 22.72 -15.00 11.70
N GLU A 213 24.03 -15.06 11.92
CA GLU A 213 24.67 -16.11 12.73
C GLU A 213 24.17 -16.14 14.18
N ASN A 214 23.80 -14.99 14.76
CA ASN A 214 23.24 -14.95 16.10
C ASN A 214 21.82 -15.54 16.11
N TYR A 215 21.00 -15.15 15.14
CA TYR A 215 19.60 -15.61 15.06
C TYR A 215 19.47 -17.08 14.67
N VAL A 216 20.32 -17.59 13.78
CA VAL A 216 20.22 -18.96 13.27
C VAL A 216 20.53 -20.01 14.35
N ILE A 217 21.36 -19.67 15.34
CA ILE A 217 21.68 -20.55 16.47
C ILE A 217 20.46 -20.70 17.39
N GLU A 218 19.78 -19.60 17.70
CA GLU A 218 18.73 -19.55 18.72
C GLU A 218 17.34 -19.84 18.15
N SER A 219 17.08 -19.47 16.90
CA SER A 219 15.74 -19.46 16.33
C SER A 219 15.51 -20.57 15.29
N LYS A 220 14.71 -21.57 15.67
CA LYS A 220 14.20 -22.60 14.75
C LYS A 220 13.43 -21.99 13.58
N SER A 221 12.72 -20.90 13.83
CA SER A 221 11.92 -20.21 12.81
C SER A 221 12.81 -19.55 11.76
N VAL A 222 13.87 -18.85 12.18
CA VAL A 222 14.86 -18.27 11.27
C VAL A 222 15.58 -19.36 10.47
N ARG A 223 15.96 -20.49 11.12
CA ARG A 223 16.54 -21.64 10.41
C ARG A 223 15.63 -22.13 9.28
N ALA A 224 14.38 -22.44 9.62
CA ALA A 224 13.40 -22.93 8.64
C ALA A 224 13.14 -21.93 7.50
N ALA A 225 13.21 -20.62 7.80
CA ALA A 225 12.96 -19.58 6.81
C ALA A 225 14.13 -19.36 5.84
N LEU A 226 15.38 -19.34 6.33
CA LEU A 226 16.53 -18.83 5.58
C LEU A 226 17.59 -19.88 5.23
N CYS A 227 17.79 -20.92 6.05
CA CYS A 227 18.86 -21.89 5.84
C CYS A 227 18.85 -22.55 4.45
N PRO A 228 17.71 -22.97 3.86
CA PRO A 228 17.70 -23.55 2.52
C PRO A 228 18.34 -22.63 1.46
N THR A 229 18.00 -21.33 1.51
CA THR A 229 18.55 -20.33 0.60
C THR A 229 20.02 -20.03 0.93
N TYR A 230 20.36 -19.91 2.22
CA TYR A 230 21.70 -19.50 2.64
C TYR A 230 22.75 -20.59 2.42
N VAL A 231 22.37 -21.86 2.60
CA VAL A 231 23.22 -23.01 2.25
C VAL A 231 23.43 -23.09 0.74
N SER A 232 22.37 -22.97 -0.06
CA SER A 232 22.48 -23.03 -1.53
C SER A 232 23.28 -21.87 -2.13
N LYS A 233 23.28 -20.70 -1.48
CA LYS A 233 24.11 -19.53 -1.86
C LYS A 233 25.52 -19.55 -1.28
N GLY A 234 25.84 -20.48 -0.39
CA GLY A 234 27.15 -20.58 0.24
C GLY A 234 27.46 -19.45 1.24
N TYR A 235 26.44 -18.79 1.78
CA TYR A 235 26.60 -17.73 2.79
C TYR A 235 26.98 -18.25 4.16
N VAL A 236 26.69 -19.53 4.44
CA VAL A 236 27.00 -20.19 5.70
C VAL A 236 28.10 -21.21 5.53
N LYS A 237 29.02 -21.27 6.51
CA LYS A 237 30.15 -22.19 6.52
C LYS A 237 30.35 -22.76 7.93
N GLY A 238 31.16 -23.82 8.04
CA GLY A 238 31.55 -24.42 9.31
C GLY A 238 30.35 -24.79 10.19
N ILE A 239 30.40 -24.38 11.46
CA ILE A 239 29.37 -24.66 12.47
C ILE A 239 28.00 -24.13 12.04
N ILE A 240 27.94 -22.94 11.44
CA ILE A 240 26.66 -22.34 11.02
C ILE A 240 26.01 -23.16 9.90
N LYS A 241 26.81 -23.70 8.97
CA LYS A 241 26.29 -24.60 7.94
C LYS A 241 25.72 -25.88 8.56
N GLN A 242 26.43 -26.48 9.53
CA GLN A 242 25.96 -27.66 10.25
C GLN A 242 24.63 -27.39 10.98
N VAL A 243 24.51 -26.24 11.64
CA VAL A 243 23.27 -25.79 12.30
C VAL A 243 22.11 -25.59 11.30
N CYS A 244 22.41 -25.19 10.07
CA CYS A 244 21.41 -25.05 9.02
C CYS A 244 20.98 -26.38 8.38
N GLU A 245 21.83 -27.41 8.44
CA GLU A 245 21.58 -28.73 7.89
C GLU A 245 21.02 -29.73 8.91
N SER A 246 21.03 -29.37 10.21
CA SER A 246 20.46 -30.14 11.32
C SER A 246 18.97 -29.86 11.54
#